data_AF-A0A4P9ZHC7-F1
#
_entry.id   AF-A0A4P9ZHC7-F1
#
_cell.length_a   1.000
_cell.length_b   1.000
_cell.length_c   1.000
_cell.angle_alpha   90.00
_cell.angle_beta   90.00
_cell.angle_gamma   90.00
#
_symmetry.space_group_name_H-M   'P 1'
#
loop_
_entity.id
_entity.type
_entity.pdbx_description
1 polymer ?
#
loop_
_entity_poly.entity_id
_entity_poly.type
_entity_poly.pdbx_seq_one_letter_code
_entity_poly.pdbx_strand_id
1 'polypeptide(L)'
;MDGELKDAEVVHLYNLAHFKPFSPILSQHAVRADTYALHHGLAYPSHFSHCPNCGTRSFCGLTSSYKIAYMKTKDANAKGPKKKQLRKRVLHVKCLCCGCIQKTDLLNKKDKKDTSPAPGLDTKRRKKKGDLLALLDKKKELERKVKPTLDLMGFMQ
;
A
#
# COMPACT_ATOMS: atom_id res chain seq x y z
N MET A 1 8.51 16.95 -22.31
CA MET A 1 7.74 16.01 -23.15
C MET A 1 8.25 14.57 -23.04
N ASP A 2 9.48 14.32 -22.56
CA ASP A 2 10.02 12.95 -22.45
C ASP A 2 9.39 12.06 -21.37
N GLY A 3 8.59 12.62 -20.45
CA GLY A 3 7.89 11.86 -19.41
C GLY A 3 6.67 11.10 -19.94
N GLU A 4 5.86 11.75 -20.80
CA GLU A 4 4.61 11.20 -21.32
C GLU A 4 4.84 9.98 -22.24
N LEU A 5 5.94 10.00 -23.01
CA LEU A 5 6.35 8.88 -23.85
C LEU A 5 6.74 7.63 -23.03
N LYS A 6 7.40 7.84 -21.89
CA LYS A 6 7.83 6.75 -21.00
C LYS A 6 6.64 6.09 -20.29
N ASP A 7 5.66 6.89 -19.89
CA ASP A 7 4.43 6.38 -19.29
C ASP A 7 3.61 5.57 -20.32
N ALA A 8 3.53 6.05 -21.57
CA ALA A 8 2.84 5.34 -22.64
C ALA A 8 3.46 3.97 -22.95
N GLU A 9 4.78 3.85 -22.91
CA GLU A 9 5.48 2.58 -23.12
C GLU A 9 5.19 1.55 -22.02
N VAL A 10 5.19 1.99 -20.75
CA VAL A 10 4.83 1.12 -19.62
C VAL A 10 3.39 0.64 -19.73
N VAL A 11 2.46 1.53 -20.08
CA VAL A 11 1.05 1.17 -20.29
C VAL A 11 0.90 0.19 -21.46
N HIS A 12 1.65 0.38 -22.55
CA HIS A 12 1.63 -0.53 -23.68
C HIS A 12 2.11 -1.94 -23.30
N LEU A 13 3.27 -2.04 -22.63
CA LEU A 13 3.81 -3.31 -22.14
C LEU A 13 2.86 -4.00 -21.14
N TYR A 14 2.22 -3.22 -20.28
CA TYR A 14 1.18 -3.70 -19.39
C TYR A 14 0.01 -4.32 -20.18
N ASN A 15 -0.52 -3.64 -21.19
CA ASN A 15 -1.63 -4.12 -22.00
C ASN A 15 -1.28 -5.40 -22.77
N LEU A 16 -0.08 -5.48 -23.34
CA LEU A 16 0.41 -6.71 -24.00
C LEU A 16 0.46 -7.90 -23.04
N ALA A 17 0.91 -7.67 -21.81
CA ALA A 17 0.94 -8.70 -20.78
C ALA A 17 -0.47 -9.15 -20.33
N HIS A 18 -1.49 -8.29 -20.49
CA HIS A 18 -2.87 -8.60 -20.15
C HIS A 18 -3.62 -9.35 -21.24
N PHE A 19 -3.29 -9.10 -22.51
CA PHE A 19 -4.05 -9.63 -23.63
C PHE A 19 -4.06 -11.17 -23.69
N LYS A 20 -2.92 -11.83 -23.40
CA LYS A 20 -2.84 -13.30 -23.31
C LYS A 20 -1.92 -13.73 -22.16
N PRO A 21 -2.47 -13.91 -20.95
CA PRO A 21 -1.67 -14.10 -19.74
C PRO A 21 -0.98 -15.46 -19.65
N PHE A 22 -1.52 -16.48 -20.34
CA PHE A 22 -0.92 -17.81 -20.41
C PHE A 22 0.12 -17.95 -21.53
N SER A 23 0.24 -16.95 -22.41
CA SER A 23 1.31 -16.96 -23.41
C SER A 23 2.62 -16.58 -22.71
N PRO A 24 3.64 -17.47 -22.70
CA PRO A 24 4.90 -17.18 -22.04
C PRO A 24 5.56 -15.92 -22.62
N ILE A 25 5.52 -15.75 -23.94
CA ILE A 25 6.07 -14.60 -24.66
C ILE A 25 5.40 -13.30 -24.22
N LEU A 26 4.06 -13.28 -24.19
CA LEU A 26 3.33 -12.05 -23.87
C LEU A 26 3.42 -11.74 -22.37
N SER A 27 3.47 -12.77 -21.54
CA SER A 27 3.61 -12.62 -20.09
C SER A 27 4.96 -12.00 -19.69
N GLN A 28 6.03 -12.21 -20.46
CA GLN A 28 7.34 -11.58 -20.23
C GLN A 28 7.30 -10.06 -20.34
N HIS A 29 6.33 -9.47 -21.05
CA HIS A 29 6.17 -8.01 -21.08
C HIS A 29 5.85 -7.42 -19.71
N ALA A 30 5.30 -8.22 -18.78
CA ALA A 30 5.11 -7.79 -17.39
C ALA A 30 6.46 -7.54 -16.69
N VAL A 31 7.46 -8.40 -16.94
CA VAL A 31 8.82 -8.21 -16.41
C VAL A 31 9.45 -6.96 -17.02
N ARG A 32 9.30 -6.78 -18.34
CA ARG A 32 9.84 -5.61 -19.05
C ARG A 32 9.24 -4.30 -18.53
N ALA A 33 7.91 -4.26 -18.35
CA ALA A 33 7.20 -3.10 -17.79
C ALA A 33 7.76 -2.73 -16.40
N ASP A 34 7.95 -3.72 -15.53
CA ASP A 34 8.48 -3.52 -14.19
C ASP A 34 9.93 -3.02 -14.21
N THR A 35 10.79 -3.62 -15.04
CA THR A 35 12.19 -3.18 -15.18
C THR A 35 12.30 -1.78 -15.75
N TYR A 36 11.45 -1.45 -16.72
CA TYR A 36 11.41 -0.13 -17.35
C TYR A 36 10.93 0.92 -16.35
N ALA A 37 9.83 0.65 -15.65
CA ALA A 37 9.32 1.54 -14.61
C ALA A 37 10.36 1.79 -13.51
N LEU A 38 11.08 0.75 -13.07
CA LEU A 38 12.14 0.88 -12.07
C LEU A 38 13.32 1.71 -12.58
N HIS A 39 13.76 1.48 -13.82
CA HIS A 39 14.86 2.23 -14.43
C HIS A 39 14.53 3.72 -14.60
N HIS A 40 13.27 4.04 -14.88
CA HIS A 40 12.81 5.41 -15.09
C HIS A 40 12.20 6.07 -13.84
N GLY A 41 12.23 5.40 -12.68
CA GLY A 41 11.69 5.94 -11.43
C GLY A 41 10.17 6.17 -11.48
N LEU A 42 9.46 5.46 -12.34
CA LEU A 42 8.01 5.58 -12.50
C LEU A 42 7.29 4.84 -11.38
N ALA A 43 6.24 5.47 -10.86
CA ALA A 43 5.38 4.86 -9.85
C ALA A 43 4.52 3.76 -10.49
N TYR A 44 5.00 2.52 -10.45
CA TYR A 44 4.28 1.36 -10.94
C TYR A 44 3.73 0.54 -9.76
N PRO A 45 2.48 0.01 -9.85
CA PRO A 45 1.87 -0.72 -8.74
C PRO A 45 2.73 -1.90 -8.30
N SER A 46 3.31 -1.75 -7.09
CA SER A 46 4.46 -2.53 -6.62
C SER A 46 4.15 -3.93 -6.11
N HIS A 47 2.95 -4.45 -6.36
CA HIS A 47 2.47 -5.69 -5.73
C HIS A 47 2.08 -6.73 -6.77
N PHE A 48 2.99 -7.68 -6.98
CA PHE A 48 2.75 -8.94 -7.69
C PHE A 48 2.20 -8.76 -9.10
N SER A 49 2.85 -7.92 -9.89
CA SER A 49 2.66 -7.83 -11.34
C SER A 49 2.91 -9.18 -12.02
N HIS A 50 3.99 -9.89 -11.63
CA HIS A 50 4.43 -11.13 -12.25
C HIS A 50 5.08 -12.08 -11.24
N CYS A 51 5.20 -13.35 -11.62
CA CYS A 51 5.94 -14.34 -10.87
C CYS A 51 7.45 -14.10 -11.03
N PRO A 52 8.24 -13.98 -9.95
CA PRO A 52 9.67 -13.69 -10.03
C PRO A 52 10.48 -14.85 -10.62
N ASN A 53 9.92 -16.06 -10.63
CA ASN A 53 10.59 -17.24 -11.14
C ASN A 53 10.37 -17.43 -12.64
N CYS A 54 9.12 -17.42 -13.10
CA CYS A 54 8.78 -17.71 -14.50
C CYS A 54 8.38 -16.48 -15.32
N GLY A 55 8.35 -15.28 -14.72
CA GLY A 55 7.97 -14.04 -15.40
C GLY A 55 6.49 -13.93 -15.76
N THR A 56 5.68 -14.96 -15.50
CA THR A 56 4.26 -14.96 -15.86
C THR A 56 3.51 -13.88 -15.09
N ARG A 57 2.77 -13.03 -15.80
CA ARG A 57 1.88 -12.02 -15.23
C ARG A 57 0.90 -12.67 -14.24
N SER A 58 0.76 -12.08 -13.06
CA SER A 58 -0.05 -12.60 -11.97
C SER A 58 -1.50 -12.11 -12.13
N PHE A 59 -2.41 -13.03 -12.41
CA PHE A 59 -3.85 -12.81 -12.43
C PHE A 59 -4.48 -13.65 -11.32
N CYS A 60 -5.13 -12.97 -10.38
CA CYS A 60 -5.80 -13.63 -9.28
C CYS A 60 -6.86 -14.60 -9.80
N GLY A 61 -6.77 -15.87 -9.40
CA GLY A 61 -7.68 -16.94 -9.82
C GLY A 61 -7.33 -17.60 -11.16
N LEU A 62 -6.48 -16.98 -12.00
CA LEU A 62 -6.13 -17.50 -13.33
C LEU A 62 -4.71 -18.05 -13.38
N THR A 63 -3.69 -17.19 -13.26
CA THR A 63 -2.28 -17.58 -13.29
C THR A 63 -1.66 -17.61 -11.89
N SER A 64 -2.42 -17.19 -10.88
CA SER A 64 -1.96 -17.11 -9.50
C SER A 64 -3.11 -17.27 -8.50
N SER A 65 -2.82 -17.90 -7.36
CA SER A 65 -3.75 -18.06 -6.24
C SER A 65 -3.32 -17.13 -5.11
N TYR A 66 -4.24 -16.26 -4.68
CA TYR A 66 -4.05 -15.37 -3.55
C TYR A 66 -4.77 -15.95 -2.34
N LYS A 67 -4.05 -16.16 -1.24
CA LYS A 67 -4.60 -16.66 0.02
C LYS A 67 -4.07 -15.84 1.18
N ILE A 68 -4.94 -15.51 2.11
CA ILE A 68 -4.56 -14.86 3.36
C ILE A 68 -4.34 -15.94 4.40
N ALA A 69 -3.11 -16.05 4.89
CA ALA A 69 -2.72 -16.97 5.95
C ALA A 69 -2.47 -16.23 7.26
N TYR A 70 -2.84 -16.86 8.37
CA TYR A 70 -2.54 -16.38 9.72
C TYR A 70 -1.43 -17.24 10.30
N MET A 71 -0.19 -16.74 10.23
CA MET A 71 0.97 -17.45 10.76
C MET A 71 1.19 -17.07 12.22
N LYS A 72 1.40 -18.06 13.09
CA LYS A 72 1.78 -17.80 14.49
C LYS A 72 3.24 -17.37 14.52
N THR A 73 3.53 -16.15 14.98
CA THR A 73 4.90 -15.72 15.26
C THR A 73 5.20 -15.96 16.73
N LYS A 74 6.31 -16.66 17.02
CA LYS A 74 6.86 -16.70 18.37
C LYS A 74 7.64 -15.40 18.56
N ASP A 75 7.19 -14.55 19.48
CA ASP A 75 8.02 -13.41 19.90
C ASP A 75 9.27 -13.94 20.59
N ALA A 76 10.43 -13.76 19.94
CA ALA A 76 11.73 -14.10 20.51
C ALA A 76 12.11 -13.20 21.70
N ASN A 77 11.50 -12.00 21.81
CA ASN A 77 11.82 -11.00 22.82
C ASN A 77 10.84 -10.93 24.00
N ALA A 78 9.79 -11.75 24.03
CA ALA A 78 8.83 -11.76 25.13
C ALA A 78 9.40 -12.55 26.34
N LYS A 79 10.14 -11.86 27.20
CA LYS A 79 10.50 -12.37 28.54
C LYS A 79 9.29 -12.21 29.47
N GLY A 80 8.58 -13.30 29.72
CA GLY A 80 7.48 -13.36 30.70
C GLY A 80 6.57 -14.59 30.55
N PRO A 81 5.88 -15.02 31.62
CA PRO A 81 5.05 -16.24 31.63
C PRO A 81 3.76 -16.13 30.78
N LYS A 82 3.42 -14.93 30.28
CA LYS A 82 2.30 -14.70 29.35
C LYS A 82 2.82 -14.30 27.97
N LYS A 83 3.37 -15.26 27.23
CA LYS A 83 3.68 -15.08 25.80
C LYS A 83 2.37 -14.85 25.04
N LYS A 84 2.00 -13.59 24.76
CA LYS A 84 0.91 -13.29 23.83
C LYS A 84 1.34 -13.78 22.45
N GLN A 85 0.72 -14.85 21.95
CA GLN A 85 0.94 -15.32 20.59
C GLN A 85 0.38 -14.27 19.62
N LEU A 86 1.24 -13.42 19.06
CA LEU A 86 0.83 -12.55 17.96
C LEU A 86 0.66 -13.40 16.70
N ARG A 87 -0.52 -13.30 16.06
CA ARG A 87 -0.78 -13.90 14.75
C ARG A 87 -0.46 -12.86 13.68
N LYS A 88 0.47 -13.19 12.80
CA LYS A 88 0.84 -12.36 11.66
C LYS A 88 -0.04 -12.74 10.47
N ARG A 89 -0.69 -11.74 9.88
CA ARG A 89 -1.48 -11.90 8.64
C ARG A 89 -0.54 -11.73 7.46
N VAL A 90 -0.43 -12.77 6.64
CA VAL A 90 0.46 -12.83 5.48
C VAL A 90 -0.36 -13.14 4.24
N LEU A 91 -0.15 -12.39 3.16
CA LEU A 91 -0.65 -12.70 1.84
C LEU A 91 0.29 -13.71 1.17
N HIS A 92 -0.24 -14.90 0.89
CA HIS A 92 0.42 -15.92 0.09
C HIS A 92 -0.06 -15.79 -1.35
N VAL A 93 0.86 -15.52 -2.27
CA VAL A 93 0.62 -15.52 -3.72
C VAL A 93 1.35 -16.72 -4.31
N LYS A 94 0.61 -17.71 -4.78
CA LYS A 94 1.17 -18.90 -5.45
C LYS A 94 0.98 -18.77 -6.95
N CYS A 95 2.05 -18.81 -7.73
CA CYS A 95 1.97 -18.94 -9.17
C CYS A 95 1.43 -20.33 -9.55
N LEU A 96 0.40 -20.37 -10.39
CA LEU A 96 -0.20 -21.61 -10.87
C LEU A 96 0.56 -22.21 -12.05
N CYS A 97 1.42 -21.44 -12.71
CA CYS A 97 2.25 -21.91 -13.83
C CYS A 97 3.50 -22.67 -13.36
N CYS A 98 4.27 -22.11 -12.41
CA CYS A 98 5.52 -22.73 -11.92
C CYS A 98 5.49 -23.16 -10.45
N GLY A 99 4.40 -22.93 -9.74
CA GLY A 99 4.27 -23.32 -8.33
C GLY A 99 5.00 -22.43 -7.31
N CYS A 100 5.76 -21.42 -7.76
CA CYS A 100 6.47 -20.48 -6.88
C CYS A 100 5.51 -19.78 -5.91
N ILE A 101 5.90 -19.65 -4.64
CA ILE A 101 5.08 -19.03 -3.59
C ILE A 101 5.80 -17.78 -3.08
N GLN A 102 5.14 -16.64 -3.18
CA GLN A 102 5.56 -15.39 -2.56
C GLN A 102 4.72 -15.09 -1.33
N LYS A 103 5.34 -14.51 -0.31
CA LYS A 103 4.69 -14.18 0.96
C LYS A 103 4.95 -12.71 1.28
N THR A 104 3.88 -11.94 1.47
CA THR A 104 3.97 -10.53 1.86
C THR A 104 3.18 -10.28 3.13
N ASP A 105 3.79 -9.60 4.08
CA ASP A 105 3.13 -9.25 5.33
C ASP A 105 2.08 -8.15 5.12
N LEU A 106 0.87 -8.38 5.62
CA LEU A 106 -0.25 -7.43 5.48
C LEU A 106 -0.35 -6.44 6.65
N LEU A 107 0.28 -6.72 7.80
CA LEU A 107 0.09 -5.95 9.05
C LEU A 107 1.25 -5.03 9.43
N ASN A 108 2.35 -5.00 8.67
CA ASN A 108 3.52 -4.16 9.00
C ASN A 108 3.62 -2.86 8.20
N LYS A 109 2.66 -2.55 7.33
CA LYS A 109 2.61 -1.28 6.61
C LYS A 109 1.60 -0.34 7.28
N LYS A 110 1.95 0.21 8.45
CA LYS A 110 1.55 1.60 8.71
C LYS A 110 2.25 2.40 7.62
N ASP A 111 1.49 3.03 6.75
CA ASP A 111 1.96 3.81 5.62
C ASP A 111 3.28 4.53 5.93
N LYS A 112 4.40 3.97 5.47
CA LYS A 112 5.49 4.84 5.07
C LYS A 112 4.95 5.48 3.80
N LYS A 113 4.37 6.68 3.95
CA LYS A 113 4.14 7.60 2.84
C LYS A 113 5.32 7.45 1.89
N ASP A 114 5.03 7.13 0.64
CA ASP A 114 6.03 7.08 -0.42
C ASP A 114 6.92 8.31 -0.30
N THR A 115 8.20 8.08 0.03
CA THR A 115 9.23 9.10 -0.10
C THR A 115 9.46 9.28 -1.59
N SER A 116 8.65 10.14 -2.20
CA SER A 116 9.08 10.89 -3.38
C SER A 116 10.43 11.57 -3.07
N PRO A 117 11.34 11.68 -4.04
CA PRO A 117 12.61 12.36 -3.82
C PRO A 117 12.34 13.86 -3.72
N ALA A 118 12.20 14.38 -2.50
CA ALA A 118 12.15 15.82 -2.28
C ALA A 118 13.60 16.34 -2.19
N PRO A 119 13.98 17.36 -2.97
CA PRO A 119 15.27 18.01 -2.84
C PRO A 119 15.27 18.83 -1.53
N GLY A 120 16.39 18.80 -0.81
CA GLY A 120 16.65 19.73 0.30
C GLY A 120 16.60 19.09 1.67
N LEU A 121 17.78 18.77 2.19
CA LEU A 121 18.05 18.81 3.62
C LEU A 121 17.76 20.22 4.14
N ASP A 122 16.97 20.37 5.21
CA ASP A 122 17.47 21.06 6.41
C ASP A 122 16.54 21.02 7.64
N THR A 123 17.18 20.69 8.76
CA THR A 123 16.99 21.07 10.17
C THR A 123 15.65 20.96 10.94
N LYS A 124 15.74 20.18 12.05
CA LYS A 124 15.08 20.35 13.37
C LYS A 124 13.54 20.26 13.47
N ARG A 125 13.10 19.01 13.64
CA ARG A 125 11.79 18.55 14.10
C ARG A 125 11.44 19.07 15.52
N ARG A 126 10.78 20.23 15.64
CA ARG A 126 9.99 20.58 16.85
C ARG A 126 8.64 19.83 16.81
N LYS A 127 8.34 19.10 17.89
CA LYS A 127 7.11 18.30 18.05
C LYS A 127 5.85 19.20 18.00
N LYS A 128 5.05 19.11 16.93
CA LYS A 128 3.67 19.62 16.86
C LYS A 128 2.74 18.81 17.77
N LYS A 129 2.85 18.98 19.09
CA LYS A 129 1.87 18.51 20.09
C LYS A 129 1.02 19.66 20.67
N GLY A 130 1.28 20.92 20.28
CA GLY A 130 0.57 22.10 20.79
C GLY A 130 -0.74 22.43 20.08
N ASP A 131 -0.83 22.23 18.75
CA ASP A 131 -1.97 22.75 17.96
C ASP A 131 -3.29 22.05 18.27
N LEU A 132 -3.27 20.75 18.56
CA LEU A 132 -4.48 19.96 18.76
C LEU A 132 -5.11 20.20 20.15
N LEU A 133 -4.29 20.43 21.18
CA LEU A 133 -4.79 20.87 22.48
C LEU A 133 -5.32 22.31 22.40
N ALA A 134 -4.61 23.21 21.72
CA ALA A 134 -5.06 24.60 21.56
C ALA A 134 -6.40 24.70 20.80
N LEU A 135 -6.65 23.83 19.82
CA LEU A 135 -7.93 23.75 19.12
C LEU A 135 -9.06 23.21 20.01
N LEU A 136 -8.78 22.25 20.90
CA LEU A 136 -9.76 21.71 21.85
C LEU A 136 -10.12 22.74 22.93
N ASP A 137 -9.15 23.51 23.41
CA ASP A 137 -9.38 24.55 24.41
C ASP A 137 -10.17 25.73 23.83
N LYS A 138 -9.86 26.16 22.58
CA LYS A 138 -10.66 27.16 21.86
C LYS A 138 -12.10 26.71 21.61
N LYS A 139 -12.33 25.43 21.30
CA LYS A 139 -13.69 24.88 21.13
C LYS A 139 -14.47 24.90 22.44
N LYS A 140 -13.84 24.51 23.55
CA LYS A 140 -14.47 24.56 24.89
C LYS A 140 -14.79 25.99 25.33
N GLU A 141 -13.96 26.97 24.97
CA GLU A 141 -14.27 28.38 25.25
C GLU A 141 -15.45 28.90 24.42
N LEU A 142 -15.60 28.49 23.16
CA LEU A 142 -16.74 28.83 22.33
C LEU A 142 -18.05 28.21 22.85
N GLU A 143 -18.02 26.96 23.30
CA GLU A 143 -19.18 26.29 23.93
C GLU A 143 -19.60 26.93 25.26
N ARG A 144 -18.68 27.58 25.99
CA ARG A 144 -18.99 28.28 27.25
C ARG A 144 -19.48 29.71 27.06
N LYS A 145 -19.13 30.37 25.95
CA LYS A 145 -19.55 31.75 25.64
C LYS A 145 -20.91 31.84 24.95
N VAL A 146 -21.40 30.75 24.36
CA VAL A 146 -22.73 30.69 23.74
C VAL A 146 -23.68 29.95 24.69
N LYS A 147 -24.47 30.71 25.46
CA LYS A 147 -25.67 30.13 26.11
C LYS A 147 -26.65 29.64 25.03
N PRO A 148 -27.44 28.59 25.34
CA PRO A 148 -28.10 27.76 24.34
C PRO A 148 -29.40 28.40 23.86
N THR A 149 -29.65 28.41 22.55
CA THR A 149 -30.97 28.26 21.93
C THR A 149 -30.82 28.22 20.41
N LEU A 150 -30.57 27.03 19.86
CA LEU A 150 -31.11 26.70 18.55
C LEU A 150 -32.39 25.92 18.85
N ASP A 151 -33.47 26.68 19.02
CA ASP A 151 -34.80 26.11 19.20
C ASP A 151 -35.26 25.53 17.86
N LEU A 152 -35.35 24.19 17.80
CA LEU A 152 -35.79 23.45 16.62
C LEU A 152 -37.27 23.68 16.29
N MET A 153 -38.06 24.26 17.22
CA MET A 153 -39.47 24.59 16.98
C MET A 153 -39.68 25.85 16.13
N GLY A 154 -38.65 26.68 15.93
CA GLY A 154 -38.75 27.91 15.11
C GLY A 154 -38.58 27.70 13.59
N PHE A 155 -38.27 26.49 13.15
CA PHE A 155 -38.05 26.17 11.72
C PHE A 155 -39.20 25.41 11.04
N MET A 156 -40.26 25.08 11.78
CA MET A 156 -41.42 24.32 11.28
C MET A 156 -42.76 25.09 11.34
N GLN A 157 -42.73 26.41 11.12
CA GLN A 157 -43.94 27.19 10.75
C GLN A 157 -43.80 27.73 9.33
#